data_AF-A0A820XLF7-F1
#
_entry.id   AF-A0A820XLF7-F1
#
_cell.length_a   1.000
_cell.length_b   1.000
_cell.length_c   1.000
_cell.angle_alpha   90.00
_cell.angle_beta   90.00
_cell.angle_gamma   90.00
#
_symmetry.space_group_name_H-M   'P 1'
#
loop_
_entity.id
_entity.type
_entity.pdbx_description
1 polymer ?
#
loop_
_entity_poly.entity_id
_entity_poly.type
_entity_poly.pdbx_seq_one_letter_code
_entity_poly.pdbx_strand_id
1 'polypeptide(L)'
;MTDTMSNNQRTPFSFWRFIQAEFTRDYMLECEEQKYLEKRERIYNFLLMSSSLEKFMLYGFYQCLDTFLYVWTFLPIRIALALIQAIGTLCRLRTSKPNRLFEPAQIIDIVKGLVVVGCATPMCFMDISVVYHTVRAQAAIKLYMFFNMLEVCDRLLSSFGQDTLDAVYWTATEPRRKHSAGKLLLWLIIAIVYCNLFKILTLNYVEIFIYDLFLAIHAILVLLQAITLNVAFNSQNRMLLIIMLTNNFIELKHSVFKKFDRNNLFQLSCSDCRERFHYVILLFVVCVRNLDQFNWDMSQFWPLIDFIVVVFVVEFFVDWVKHGFILKFNELSSEVYREYILSLAHDMVKTKQDIALSDYTDLLSRRLGFIPLPFACLVFGVLAQTINVKTTLAVINVLLTFLW
;
A
#
# COMPACT_ATOMS: atom_id res chain seq x y z
N MET A 1 -34.57 -41.99 -27.04
CA MET A 1 -35.78 -42.83 -26.99
C MET A 1 -36.95 -41.90 -26.74
N THR A 2 -37.44 -41.11 -27.69
CA THR A 2 -38.32 -41.49 -28.82
C THR A 2 -39.38 -42.53 -28.43
N ASP A 3 -40.63 -42.05 -28.41
CA ASP A 3 -41.91 -42.77 -28.40
C ASP A 3 -42.68 -42.84 -27.08
N THR A 4 -43.26 -41.71 -26.65
CA THR A 4 -44.62 -41.62 -26.06
C THR A 4 -45.11 -40.16 -26.09
N MET A 5 -45.44 -39.60 -27.25
CA MET A 5 -46.29 -38.40 -27.33
C MET A 5 -47.62 -38.76 -27.99
N SER A 6 -48.42 -39.55 -27.28
CA SER A 6 -49.81 -39.78 -27.64
C SER A 6 -50.67 -38.61 -27.16
N ASN A 7 -51.16 -37.84 -28.13
CA ASN A 7 -52.52 -37.29 -28.18
C ASN A 7 -52.99 -36.47 -26.96
N ASN A 8 -52.59 -35.20 -26.90
CA ASN A 8 -53.08 -34.27 -25.89
C ASN A 8 -54.45 -33.67 -26.30
N GLN A 9 -55.53 -34.35 -25.92
CA GLN A 9 -56.85 -33.72 -25.82
C GLN A 9 -56.78 -32.63 -24.74
N ARG A 10 -57.15 -31.39 -25.09
CA ARG A 10 -57.24 -30.26 -24.15
C ARG A 10 -58.37 -30.50 -23.13
N THR A 11 -58.08 -31.23 -22.06
CA THR A 11 -58.97 -31.29 -20.89
C THR A 11 -58.86 -29.99 -20.09
N PRO A 12 -59.95 -29.45 -19.52
CA PRO A 12 -59.90 -28.21 -18.74
C PRO A 12 -59.00 -28.39 -17.51
N PHE A 13 -58.15 -27.39 -17.25
CA PHE A 13 -57.28 -27.35 -16.08
C PHE A 13 -58.12 -27.38 -14.80
N SER A 14 -58.09 -28.51 -14.07
CA SER A 14 -58.73 -28.65 -12.76
C SER A 14 -57.71 -28.35 -11.66
N PHE A 15 -58.06 -27.44 -10.74
CA PHE A 15 -57.21 -27.02 -9.62
C PHE A 15 -56.72 -28.20 -8.77
N TRP A 16 -57.59 -29.18 -8.53
CA TRP A 16 -57.23 -30.39 -7.77
C TRP A 16 -56.21 -31.26 -8.48
N ARG A 17 -56.23 -31.28 -9.81
CA ARG A 17 -55.26 -32.01 -10.63
C ARG A 17 -53.90 -31.30 -10.68
N PHE A 18 -53.90 -29.98 -10.63
CA PHE A 18 -52.69 -29.18 -10.44
C PHE A 18 -52.06 -29.42 -9.06
N ILE A 19 -52.86 -29.39 -7.99
CA ILE A 19 -52.39 -29.68 -6.63
C ILE A 19 -51.84 -31.11 -6.53
N GLN A 20 -52.57 -32.10 -7.05
CA GLN A 20 -52.11 -33.49 -7.04
C GLN A 20 -50.82 -33.67 -7.85
N ALA A 21 -50.72 -33.01 -9.02
CA ALA A 21 -49.50 -33.02 -9.82
C ALA A 21 -48.32 -32.35 -9.11
N GLU A 22 -48.54 -31.27 -8.36
CA GLU A 22 -47.49 -30.59 -7.58
C GLU A 22 -47.04 -31.44 -6.37
N PHE A 23 -47.96 -32.17 -5.74
CA PHE A 23 -47.65 -33.09 -4.63
C PHE A 23 -46.94 -34.36 -5.07
N THR A 24 -47.19 -34.86 -6.28
CA THR A 24 -46.51 -36.05 -6.84
C THR A 24 -45.42 -35.69 -7.85
N ARG A 25 -44.98 -34.44 -7.87
CA ARG A 25 -43.94 -33.98 -8.80
C ARG A 25 -42.59 -34.53 -8.38
N ASP A 26 -42.10 -35.54 -9.09
CA ASP A 26 -40.73 -35.98 -8.96
C ASP A 26 -39.77 -34.94 -9.55
N TYR A 27 -38.74 -34.58 -8.78
CA TYR A 27 -37.66 -33.71 -9.25
C TYR A 27 -36.71 -34.54 -10.12
N MET A 28 -36.97 -34.59 -11.42
CA MET A 28 -36.00 -35.13 -12.40
C MET A 28 -34.87 -34.10 -12.58
N LEU A 29 -33.93 -34.06 -11.62
CA LEU A 29 -32.76 -33.17 -11.63
C LEU A 29 -31.88 -33.37 -12.87
N GLU A 30 -31.96 -34.55 -13.50
CA GLU A 30 -31.27 -34.94 -14.73
C GLU A 30 -31.71 -34.10 -15.95
N CYS A 31 -32.96 -33.64 -16.00
CA CYS A 31 -33.44 -32.77 -17.09
C CYS A 31 -32.92 -31.33 -16.98
N GLU A 32 -32.47 -30.90 -15.80
CA GLU A 32 -31.85 -29.59 -15.54
C GLU A 32 -30.36 -29.73 -15.14
N GLU A 33 -29.71 -30.84 -15.51
CA GLU A 33 -28.35 -31.19 -15.06
C GLU A 33 -27.37 -30.02 -15.21
N GLN A 34 -27.38 -29.34 -16.37
CA GLN A 34 -26.50 -28.22 -16.67
C GLN A 34 -26.64 -27.04 -15.68
N LYS A 35 -27.86 -26.72 -15.27
CA LYS A 35 -28.15 -25.66 -14.27
C LYS A 35 -27.68 -26.05 -12.87
N TYR A 36 -27.74 -27.34 -12.51
CA TYR A 36 -27.22 -27.83 -11.22
C TYR A 36 -25.69 -27.94 -11.23
N LEU A 37 -25.09 -28.30 -12.37
CA LEU A 37 -23.64 -28.27 -12.57
C LEU A 37 -23.09 -26.84 -12.44
N GLU A 38 -23.72 -25.86 -13.08
CA GLU A 38 -23.35 -24.44 -12.94
C GLU A 38 -23.48 -23.95 -11.48
N LYS A 39 -24.56 -24.33 -10.78
CA LYS A 39 -24.71 -24.01 -9.34
C LYS A 39 -23.61 -24.65 -8.49
N ARG A 40 -23.24 -25.89 -8.79
CA ARG A 40 -22.17 -26.62 -8.09
C ARG A 40 -20.81 -26.00 -8.38
N GLU A 41 -20.55 -25.61 -9.61
CA GLU A 41 -19.32 -24.90 -10.00
C GLU A 41 -19.21 -23.55 -9.30
N ARG A 42 -20.32 -22.80 -9.15
CA ARG A 42 -20.35 -21.56 -8.35
C ARG A 42 -19.97 -21.79 -6.89
N ILE A 43 -20.38 -22.92 -6.29
CA ILE A 43 -19.99 -23.29 -4.91
C ILE A 43 -18.50 -23.65 -4.86
N TYR A 44 -17.99 -24.44 -5.81
CA TYR A 44 -16.56 -24.75 -5.87
C TYR A 44 -15.70 -23.51 -6.08
N ASN A 45 -16.11 -22.61 -6.97
CA ASN A 45 -15.47 -21.33 -7.17
C ASN A 45 -15.47 -20.49 -5.88
N PHE A 46 -16.55 -20.51 -5.10
CA PHE A 46 -16.60 -19.82 -3.81
C PHE A 46 -15.66 -20.45 -2.76
N LEU A 47 -15.53 -21.78 -2.72
CA LEU A 47 -14.64 -22.45 -1.77
C LEU A 47 -13.16 -22.26 -2.15
N LEU A 48 -12.83 -22.42 -3.42
CA LEU A 48 -11.48 -22.26 -3.97
C LEU A 48 -11.03 -20.79 -4.00
N MET A 49 -11.98 -19.85 -4.00
CA MET A 49 -11.72 -18.42 -4.01
C MET A 49 -10.80 -17.98 -2.88
N SER A 50 -11.00 -18.50 -1.65
CA SER A 50 -10.14 -18.19 -0.50
C SER A 50 -8.65 -18.49 -0.79
N SER A 51 -8.34 -19.70 -1.27
CA SER A 51 -6.98 -20.09 -1.60
C SER A 51 -6.38 -19.29 -2.77
N SER A 52 -7.18 -19.04 -3.82
CA SER A 52 -6.74 -18.27 -4.97
C SER A 52 -6.49 -16.80 -4.61
N LEU A 53 -7.34 -16.21 -3.77
CA LEU A 53 -7.16 -14.86 -3.24
C LEU A 53 -5.92 -14.79 -2.36
N GLU A 54 -5.75 -15.71 -1.41
CA GLU A 54 -4.60 -15.66 -0.49
C GLU A 54 -3.26 -15.78 -1.21
N LYS A 55 -3.18 -16.55 -2.30
CA LYS A 55 -1.98 -16.58 -3.16
C LYS A 55 -1.69 -15.20 -3.79
N PHE A 56 -2.73 -14.50 -4.23
CA PHE A 56 -2.62 -13.15 -4.78
C PHE A 56 -2.22 -12.13 -3.70
N MET A 57 -2.92 -12.15 -2.55
CA MET A 57 -2.66 -11.26 -1.42
C MET A 57 -1.24 -11.45 -0.89
N LEU A 58 -0.77 -12.69 -0.76
CA LEU A 58 0.59 -13.00 -0.32
C LEU A 58 1.65 -12.53 -1.32
N TYR A 59 1.41 -12.71 -2.63
CA TYR A 59 2.31 -12.20 -3.67
C TYR A 59 2.40 -10.66 -3.62
N GLY A 60 1.26 -9.97 -3.55
CA GLY A 60 1.24 -8.52 -3.43
C GLY A 60 1.85 -8.02 -2.11
N PHE A 61 1.67 -8.75 -1.01
CA PHE A 61 2.25 -8.42 0.28
C PHE A 61 3.79 -8.44 0.22
N TYR A 62 4.37 -9.48 -0.39
CA TYR A 62 5.81 -9.53 -0.60
C TYR A 62 6.29 -8.42 -1.54
N GLN A 63 5.48 -7.99 -2.49
CA GLN A 63 5.82 -6.86 -3.35
C GLN A 63 5.84 -5.52 -2.58
N CYS A 64 4.86 -5.29 -1.69
CA CYS A 64 4.87 -4.13 -0.79
C CYS A 64 6.08 -4.18 0.15
N LEU A 65 6.40 -5.37 0.69
CA LEU A 65 7.54 -5.58 1.56
C LEU A 65 8.86 -5.30 0.84
N ASP A 66 9.05 -5.82 -0.38
CA ASP A 66 10.25 -5.56 -1.20
C ASP A 66 10.43 -4.05 -1.44
N THR A 67 9.36 -3.36 -1.84
CA THR A 67 9.37 -1.90 -2.03
C THR A 67 9.70 -1.16 -0.74
N PHE A 68 9.15 -1.58 0.40
CA PHE A 68 9.43 -0.96 1.69
C PHE A 68 10.88 -1.18 2.12
N LEU A 69 11.38 -2.41 2.01
CA LEU A 69 12.77 -2.76 2.33
C LEU A 69 13.78 -2.07 1.42
N TYR A 70 13.42 -1.82 0.15
CA TYR A 70 14.25 -1.06 -0.79
C TYR A 70 14.62 0.33 -0.24
N VAL A 71 13.71 1.01 0.46
CA VAL A 71 13.96 2.33 1.07
C VAL A 71 15.05 2.27 2.15
N TRP A 72 15.17 1.14 2.85
CA TRP A 72 16.12 0.96 3.94
C TRP A 72 17.46 0.38 3.49
N THR A 73 17.45 -0.44 2.45
CA THR A 73 18.62 -1.23 2.03
C THR A 73 19.31 -0.63 0.81
N PHE A 74 18.64 -0.66 -0.34
CA PHE A 74 19.23 -0.25 -1.62
C PHE A 74 19.29 1.26 -1.78
N LEU A 75 18.28 2.01 -1.33
CA LEU A 75 18.23 3.46 -1.51
C LEU A 75 19.43 4.19 -0.84
N PRO A 76 19.81 3.92 0.42
CA PRO A 76 20.97 4.57 1.04
C PRO A 76 22.28 4.24 0.32
N ILE A 77 22.44 2.99 -0.14
CA ILE A 77 23.62 2.55 -0.90
C ILE A 77 23.71 3.30 -2.23
N ARG A 78 22.59 3.43 -2.96
CA ARG A 78 22.54 4.18 -4.22
C ARG A 78 22.83 5.67 -4.02
N ILE A 79 22.28 6.28 -2.97
CA ILE A 79 22.59 7.67 -2.59
C ILE A 79 24.09 7.82 -2.30
N ALA A 80 24.69 6.91 -1.53
CA ALA A 80 26.11 6.96 -1.23
C ALA A 80 26.98 6.86 -2.51
N LEU A 81 26.63 5.96 -3.43
CA LEU A 81 27.30 5.84 -4.73
C LEU A 81 27.14 7.12 -5.57
N ALA A 82 25.95 7.70 -5.62
CA ALA A 82 25.69 8.95 -6.34
C ALA A 82 26.50 10.11 -5.75
N LEU A 83 26.61 10.20 -4.42
CA LEU A 83 27.43 11.21 -3.74
C LEU A 83 28.93 11.01 -4.00
N ILE A 84 29.44 9.78 -3.97
CA ILE A 84 30.85 9.47 -4.29
C ILE A 84 31.17 9.90 -5.73
N GLN A 85 30.27 9.61 -6.68
CA GLN A 85 30.44 10.02 -8.08
C GLN A 85 30.34 11.54 -8.26
N ALA A 86 29.45 12.21 -7.52
CA ALA A 86 29.37 13.67 -7.49
C ALA A 86 30.69 14.31 -7.05
N ILE A 87 31.26 13.81 -5.95
CA ILE A 87 32.54 14.27 -5.40
C ILE A 87 33.68 13.98 -6.39
N GLY A 88 33.74 12.77 -6.94
CA GLY A 88 34.75 12.38 -7.91
C GLY A 88 34.72 13.20 -9.20
N THR A 89 33.53 13.65 -9.62
CA THR A 89 33.36 14.56 -10.76
C THR A 89 33.79 15.98 -10.42
N LEU A 90 33.48 16.45 -9.21
CA LEU A 90 33.96 17.74 -8.68
C LEU A 90 35.50 17.80 -8.62
N CYS A 91 36.15 16.68 -8.29
CA CYS A 91 37.61 16.55 -8.33
C CYS A 91 38.18 16.46 -9.76
N ARG A 92 37.47 15.84 -10.72
CA ARG A 92 37.90 15.69 -12.13
C ARG A 92 37.59 16.89 -13.03
N LEU A 93 36.76 17.82 -12.57
CA LEU A 93 36.39 19.06 -13.26
C LEU A 93 37.57 20.01 -13.56
N ARG A 94 38.79 19.69 -13.12
CA ARG A 94 40.00 20.43 -13.49
C ARG A 94 40.56 20.08 -14.87
N THR A 95 40.18 18.96 -15.54
CA THR A 95 40.96 18.47 -16.69
C THR A 95 40.24 17.86 -17.92
N SER A 96 38.91 17.82 -18.10
CA SER A 96 38.33 17.54 -19.45
C SER A 96 36.80 17.65 -19.64
N LYS A 97 36.43 17.68 -20.94
CA LYS A 97 35.15 17.90 -21.67
C LYS A 97 33.79 17.64 -20.97
N PRO A 98 32.72 18.38 -21.36
CA PRO A 98 31.39 18.27 -20.75
C PRO A 98 30.58 17.13 -21.38
N ASN A 99 30.72 15.91 -20.84
CA ASN A 99 29.62 14.94 -20.91
C ASN A 99 28.64 15.23 -19.77
N ARG A 100 27.37 14.83 -19.90
CA ARG A 100 26.34 15.04 -18.86
C ARG A 100 26.90 14.65 -17.48
N LEU A 101 26.91 15.60 -16.54
CA LEU A 101 27.59 15.46 -15.25
C LEU A 101 26.96 14.40 -14.35
N PHE A 102 25.66 14.14 -14.50
CA PHE A 102 24.91 13.15 -13.74
C PHE A 102 23.94 12.41 -14.65
N GLU A 103 23.82 11.11 -14.43
CA GLU A 103 22.78 10.29 -15.05
C GLU A 103 21.42 10.61 -14.40
N PRO A 104 20.29 10.63 -15.15
CA PRO A 104 18.98 10.94 -14.58
C PRO A 104 18.61 10.10 -13.35
N ALA A 105 19.00 8.82 -13.34
CA ALA A 105 18.79 7.93 -12.19
C ALA A 105 19.45 8.44 -10.90
N GLN A 106 20.67 8.97 -10.99
CA GLN A 106 21.41 9.49 -9.84
C GLN A 106 20.77 10.76 -9.28
N ILE A 107 20.19 11.59 -10.14
CA ILE A 107 19.46 12.79 -9.72
C ILE A 107 18.20 12.38 -8.95
N ILE A 108 17.46 11.38 -9.45
CA ILE A 108 16.27 10.84 -8.78
C ILE A 108 16.63 10.24 -7.41
N ASP A 109 17.70 9.46 -7.33
CA ASP A 109 18.16 8.87 -6.05
C ASP A 109 18.52 9.94 -5.02
N ILE A 110 19.22 11.01 -5.43
CA ILE A 110 19.55 12.15 -4.55
C ILE A 110 18.27 12.87 -4.10
N VAL A 111 17.31 13.10 -5.00
CA VAL A 111 16.03 13.71 -4.65
C VAL A 111 15.26 12.84 -3.67
N LYS A 112 15.15 11.52 -3.90
CA LYS A 112 14.57 10.55 -2.96
C LYS A 112 15.23 10.66 -1.57
N GLY A 113 16.57 10.77 -1.53
CA GLY A 113 17.33 10.95 -0.29
C GLY A 113 17.03 12.26 0.45
N LEU A 114 17.00 13.39 -0.28
CA LEU A 114 16.66 14.70 0.29
C LEU A 114 15.26 14.69 0.91
N VAL A 115 14.31 14.10 0.19
CA VAL A 115 12.91 13.98 0.64
C VAL A 115 12.81 13.15 1.91
N VAL A 116 13.49 11.99 1.97
CA VAL A 116 13.47 11.13 3.17
C VAL A 116 14.04 11.87 4.37
N VAL A 117 15.16 12.59 4.20
CA VAL A 117 15.76 13.39 5.29
C VAL A 117 14.83 14.54 5.71
N GLY A 118 14.21 15.23 4.74
CA GLY A 118 13.24 16.29 4.97
C GLY A 118 12.02 15.82 5.77
N CYS A 119 11.51 14.62 5.46
CA CYS A 119 10.37 14.01 6.16
C CYS A 119 10.74 13.39 7.52
N ALA A 120 11.93 12.81 7.66
CA ALA A 120 12.40 12.23 8.92
C ALA A 120 12.64 13.28 10.00
N THR A 121 13.04 14.50 9.60
CA THR A 121 13.32 15.62 10.50
C THR A 121 12.12 15.97 11.41
N PRO A 122 10.92 16.31 10.91
CA PRO A 122 9.75 16.60 11.74
C PRO A 122 9.32 15.39 12.58
N MET A 123 9.48 14.17 12.08
CA MET A 123 9.20 12.94 12.84
C MET A 123 10.10 12.79 14.06
N CYS A 124 11.36 13.21 14.00
CA CYS A 124 12.27 13.18 15.15
C CYS A 124 11.95 14.27 16.19
N PHE A 125 11.36 15.39 15.78
CA PHE A 125 11.02 16.50 16.67
C PHE A 125 9.66 16.35 17.37
N MET A 126 8.77 15.51 16.84
CA MET A 126 7.46 15.27 17.46
C MET A 126 7.57 14.31 18.65
N ASP A 127 7.24 14.79 19.86
CA ASP A 127 7.13 13.92 21.04
C ASP A 127 5.88 13.04 20.95
N ILE A 128 6.08 11.75 20.66
CA ILE A 128 5.02 10.76 20.53
C ILE A 128 4.21 10.63 21.83
N SER A 129 4.82 10.86 22.99
CA SER A 129 4.17 10.74 24.30
C SER A 129 3.14 11.85 24.50
N VAL A 130 3.46 13.08 24.11
CA VAL A 130 2.53 14.21 24.17
C VAL A 130 1.32 13.93 23.28
N VAL A 131 1.56 13.51 22.04
CA VAL A 131 0.48 13.18 21.09
C VAL A 131 -0.39 12.05 21.65
N TYR A 132 0.22 11.01 22.23
CA TYR A 132 -0.50 9.91 22.88
C TYR A 132 -1.41 10.40 24.01
N HIS A 133 -0.91 11.25 24.91
CA HIS A 133 -1.72 11.79 26.01
C HIS A 133 -2.85 12.70 25.52
N THR A 134 -2.60 13.50 24.47
CA THR A 134 -3.65 14.33 23.84
C THR A 134 -4.76 13.49 23.21
N VAL A 135 -4.40 12.43 22.49
CA VAL A 135 -5.37 11.52 21.86
C VAL A 135 -6.13 10.71 22.91
N ARG A 136 -5.44 10.22 23.95
CA ARG A 136 -6.04 9.47 25.06
C ARG A 136 -7.05 10.31 25.85
N ALA A 137 -6.90 11.62 25.91
CA ALA A 137 -7.84 12.51 26.60
C ALA A 137 -9.19 12.67 25.87
N GLN A 138 -9.31 12.19 24.62
CA GLN A 138 -10.55 12.29 23.85
C GLN A 138 -11.56 11.18 24.20
N ALA A 139 -12.84 11.45 23.95
CA ALA A 139 -13.90 10.45 24.12
C ALA A 139 -13.77 9.31 23.09
N ALA A 140 -14.06 8.08 23.51
CA ALA A 140 -13.92 6.88 22.66
C ALA A 140 -14.70 6.95 21.33
N ILE A 141 -15.92 7.50 21.32
CA ILE A 141 -16.71 7.67 20.09
C ILE A 141 -16.09 8.68 19.12
N LYS A 142 -15.46 9.74 19.63
CA LYS A 142 -14.76 10.72 18.80
C LYS A 142 -13.50 10.11 18.21
N LEU A 143 -12.79 9.30 18.99
CA LEU A 143 -11.59 8.60 18.56
C LEU A 143 -11.88 7.61 17.43
N TYR A 144 -13.02 6.92 17.48
CA TYR A 144 -13.50 6.07 16.40
C TYR A 144 -13.71 6.84 15.09
N MET A 145 -14.54 7.89 15.13
CA MET A 145 -14.80 8.70 13.94
C MET A 145 -13.50 9.27 13.37
N PHE A 146 -12.60 9.67 14.25
CA PHE A 146 -11.28 10.17 13.87
C PHE A 146 -10.44 9.11 13.16
N PHE A 147 -10.39 7.87 13.66
CA PHE A 147 -9.67 6.78 12.99
C PHE A 147 -10.19 6.54 11.57
N ASN A 148 -11.52 6.48 11.39
CA ASN A 148 -12.12 6.29 10.07
C ASN A 148 -11.83 7.46 9.12
N MET A 149 -11.83 8.69 9.65
CA MET A 149 -11.46 9.87 8.85
C MET A 149 -9.99 9.84 8.44
N LEU A 150 -9.09 9.43 9.36
CA LEU A 150 -7.67 9.29 9.05
C LEU A 150 -7.46 8.24 7.95
N GLU A 151 -8.16 7.11 8.00
CA GLU A 151 -8.09 6.07 6.97
C GLU A 151 -8.50 6.60 5.58
N VAL A 152 -9.59 7.37 5.49
CA VAL A 152 -10.00 8.01 4.23
C VAL A 152 -8.95 9.01 3.76
N CYS A 153 -8.39 9.81 4.67
CA CYS A 153 -7.34 10.76 4.34
C CYS A 153 -6.05 10.06 3.88
N ASP A 154 -5.65 8.93 4.47
CA ASP A 154 -4.51 8.13 4.01
C ASP A 154 -4.69 7.69 2.55
N ARG A 155 -5.88 7.17 2.19
CA ARG A 155 -6.18 6.74 0.81
C ARG A 155 -6.08 7.92 -0.17
N LEU A 156 -6.58 9.11 0.21
CA LEU A 156 -6.51 10.33 -0.61
C LEU A 156 -5.08 10.86 -0.77
N LEU A 157 -4.31 10.90 0.33
CA LEU A 157 -2.91 11.32 0.30
C LEU A 157 -2.07 10.31 -0.49
N SER A 158 -2.33 9.01 -0.37
CA SER A 158 -1.62 8.00 -1.15
C SER A 158 -1.89 8.10 -2.66
N SER A 159 -3.09 8.49 -3.09
CA SER A 159 -3.33 8.75 -4.52
C SER A 159 -2.62 10.02 -5.01
N PHE A 160 -2.73 11.12 -4.26
CA PHE A 160 -2.16 12.40 -4.67
C PHE A 160 -0.63 12.45 -4.55
N GLY A 161 -0.08 11.71 -3.59
CA GLY A 161 1.36 11.63 -3.35
C GLY A 161 2.11 10.95 -4.49
N GLN A 162 1.49 9.98 -5.17
CA GLN A 162 2.09 9.34 -6.35
C GLN A 162 2.20 10.32 -7.52
N ASP A 163 1.14 11.08 -7.79
CA ASP A 163 1.14 12.10 -8.85
C ASP A 163 2.11 13.24 -8.55
N THR A 164 2.20 13.66 -7.29
CA THR A 164 3.14 14.71 -6.87
C THR A 164 4.59 14.24 -6.99
N LEU A 165 4.86 12.98 -6.65
CA LEU A 165 6.20 12.39 -6.78
C LEU A 165 6.65 12.30 -8.24
N ASP A 166 5.76 11.89 -9.14
CA ASP A 166 6.01 11.86 -10.58
C ASP A 166 6.34 13.26 -11.12
N ALA A 167 5.60 14.28 -10.68
CA ALA A 167 5.85 15.67 -11.06
C ALA A 167 7.25 16.12 -10.61
N VAL A 168 7.64 15.82 -9.37
CA VAL A 168 8.97 16.14 -8.84
C VAL A 168 10.08 15.41 -9.62
N TYR A 169 9.89 14.13 -9.95
CA TYR A 169 10.87 13.37 -10.74
C TYR A 169 11.01 13.91 -12.17
N TRP A 170 9.90 14.29 -12.79
CA TRP A 170 9.93 14.92 -14.11
C TRP A 170 10.66 16.27 -14.07
N THR A 171 10.30 17.14 -13.13
CA THR A 171 10.98 18.44 -12.96
C THR A 171 12.47 18.28 -12.67
N ALA A 172 12.85 17.28 -11.86
CA ALA A 172 14.24 16.98 -11.56
C ALA A 172 15.04 16.49 -12.79
N THR A 173 14.38 15.87 -13.77
CA THR A 173 15.03 15.25 -14.94
C THR A 173 14.77 15.97 -16.27
N GLU A 174 14.08 17.12 -16.25
CA GLU A 174 13.63 17.81 -17.46
C GLU A 174 14.79 18.10 -18.45
N PRO A 175 14.69 17.64 -19.72
CA PRO A 175 15.72 17.88 -20.71
C PRO A 175 15.75 19.35 -21.15
N ARG A 176 16.79 20.08 -20.77
CA ARG A 176 16.95 21.49 -21.15
C ARG A 176 17.02 21.70 -22.67
N ARG A 177 16.15 22.57 -23.19
CA ARG A 177 16.15 23.04 -24.59
C ARG A 177 17.44 23.81 -24.91
N LYS A 178 18.12 23.43 -26.00
CA LYS A 178 19.30 24.17 -26.51
C LYS A 178 18.87 25.54 -27.03
N HIS A 179 19.34 26.63 -26.40
CA HIS A 179 19.24 27.97 -26.96
C HIS A 179 20.31 28.20 -28.05
N SER A 180 19.93 28.96 -29.08
CA SER A 180 20.69 29.24 -30.31
C SER A 180 22.08 29.87 -30.05
N ALA A 181 23.05 29.50 -30.89
CA ALA A 181 24.50 29.52 -30.68
C ALA A 181 25.21 30.89 -30.61
N GLY A 182 24.49 32.01 -30.53
CA GLY A 182 25.08 33.36 -30.71
C GLY A 182 25.66 34.05 -29.46
N LYS A 183 25.40 33.56 -28.24
CA LYS A 183 25.89 34.19 -26.98
C LYS A 183 26.48 33.15 -26.01
N LEU A 184 27.14 32.12 -26.56
CA LEU A 184 27.53 30.93 -25.82
C LEU A 184 28.52 31.20 -24.68
N LEU A 185 29.53 32.05 -24.87
CA LEU A 185 30.62 32.16 -23.88
C LEU A 185 30.22 32.91 -22.59
N LEU A 186 29.44 33.99 -22.73
CA LEU A 186 28.96 34.79 -21.60
C LEU A 186 27.82 34.09 -20.85
N TRP A 187 26.95 33.36 -21.58
CA TRP A 187 25.95 32.48 -20.97
C TRP A 187 26.56 31.23 -20.35
N LEU A 188 27.70 30.73 -20.82
CA LEU A 188 28.33 29.51 -20.27
C LEU A 188 29.03 29.81 -18.95
N ILE A 189 29.61 31.00 -18.76
CA ILE A 189 30.18 31.43 -17.47
C ILE A 189 29.06 31.79 -16.46
N ILE A 190 28.01 32.50 -16.90
CA ILE A 190 26.83 32.81 -16.07
C ILE A 190 26.01 31.54 -15.76
N ALA A 191 25.93 30.58 -16.69
CA ALA A 191 25.26 29.30 -16.46
C ALA A 191 26.05 28.38 -15.54
N ILE A 192 27.37 28.27 -15.69
CA ILE A 192 28.18 27.39 -14.83
C ILE A 192 28.23 27.87 -13.38
N VAL A 193 28.28 29.19 -13.13
CA VAL A 193 28.44 29.72 -11.76
C VAL A 193 27.12 30.16 -11.11
N TYR A 194 26.20 30.78 -11.86
CA TYR A 194 25.00 31.42 -11.28
C TYR A 194 23.66 30.85 -11.73
N CYS A 195 23.55 30.14 -12.86
CA CYS A 195 22.23 29.72 -13.40
C CYS A 195 21.96 28.21 -13.31
N ASN A 196 23.00 27.36 -13.39
CA ASN A 196 22.83 25.91 -13.29
C ASN A 196 22.59 25.47 -11.84
N LEU A 197 23.31 26.01 -10.86
CA LEU A 197 23.11 25.64 -9.47
C LEU A 197 21.93 26.41 -8.84
N PHE A 198 21.83 27.73 -9.05
CA PHE A 198 20.79 28.55 -8.42
C PHE A 198 19.39 28.33 -8.99
N LYS A 199 19.21 27.99 -10.27
CA LYS A 199 17.87 27.77 -10.84
C LYS A 199 17.37 26.32 -10.68
N ILE A 200 18.29 25.34 -10.65
CA ILE A 200 18.02 23.96 -10.20
C ILE A 200 17.76 23.93 -8.70
N LEU A 201 18.44 24.77 -7.91
CA LEU A 201 18.08 24.98 -6.50
C LEU A 201 16.72 25.70 -6.39
N THR A 202 16.58 26.93 -6.85
CA THR A 202 15.45 27.80 -6.43
C THR A 202 14.09 27.43 -7.03
N LEU A 203 14.00 26.85 -8.24
CA LEU A 203 12.70 26.37 -8.79
C LEU A 203 12.37 24.93 -8.38
N ASN A 204 13.36 24.03 -8.33
CA ASN A 204 13.10 22.67 -7.85
C ASN A 204 12.90 22.63 -6.33
N TYR A 205 13.49 23.54 -5.55
CA TYR A 205 13.25 23.57 -4.10
C TYR A 205 11.81 23.86 -3.74
N VAL A 206 11.08 24.66 -4.50
CA VAL A 206 9.67 24.93 -4.17
C VAL A 206 8.83 23.67 -4.36
N GLU A 207 8.99 22.96 -5.48
CA GLU A 207 8.27 21.70 -5.73
C GLU A 207 8.71 20.57 -4.79
N ILE A 208 10.03 20.44 -4.53
CA ILE A 208 10.57 19.48 -3.56
C ILE A 208 10.09 19.83 -2.15
N PHE A 209 10.07 21.11 -1.75
CA PHE A 209 9.57 21.53 -0.44
C PHE A 209 8.07 21.29 -0.29
N ILE A 210 7.27 21.54 -1.33
CA ILE A 210 5.84 21.23 -1.34
C ILE A 210 5.64 19.71 -1.16
N TYR A 211 6.43 18.91 -1.87
CA TYR A 211 6.37 17.46 -1.74
C TYR A 211 6.84 16.96 -0.37
N ASP A 212 7.90 17.54 0.20
CA ASP A 212 8.39 17.22 1.55
C ASP A 212 7.36 17.56 2.60
N LEU A 213 6.71 18.73 2.48
CA LEU A 213 5.62 19.13 3.37
C LEU A 213 4.44 18.15 3.25
N PHE A 214 4.07 17.80 2.03
CA PHE A 214 3.02 16.82 1.78
C PHE A 214 3.35 15.46 2.41
N LEU A 215 4.57 14.97 2.20
CA LEU A 215 5.04 13.70 2.74
C LEU A 215 5.12 13.73 4.27
N ALA A 216 5.56 14.84 4.86
CA ALA A 216 5.53 15.04 6.30
C ALA A 216 4.10 15.01 6.85
N ILE A 217 3.13 15.67 6.20
CA ILE A 217 1.72 15.59 6.57
C ILE A 217 1.22 14.14 6.51
N HIS A 218 1.56 13.40 5.45
CA HIS A 218 1.19 12.00 5.31
C HIS A 218 1.82 11.13 6.41
N ALA A 219 3.11 11.30 6.70
CA ALA A 219 3.78 10.57 7.79
C ALA A 219 3.17 10.90 9.18
N ILE A 220 2.84 12.16 9.45
CA ILE A 220 2.11 12.58 10.66
C ILE A 220 0.74 11.90 10.73
N LEU A 221 0.03 11.81 9.60
CA LEU A 221 -1.27 11.16 9.53
C LEU A 221 -1.17 9.67 9.90
N VAL A 222 -0.20 8.94 9.34
CA VAL A 222 0.01 7.52 9.66
C VAL A 222 0.49 7.36 11.11
N LEU A 223 1.29 8.29 11.65
CA LEU A 223 1.63 8.33 13.08
C LEU A 223 0.38 8.47 13.95
N LEU A 224 -0.54 9.38 13.60
CA LEU A 224 -1.80 9.56 14.31
C LEU A 224 -2.68 8.30 14.26
N GLN A 225 -2.69 7.56 13.14
CA GLN A 225 -3.36 6.25 13.06
C GLN A 225 -2.75 5.24 14.02
N ALA A 226 -1.41 5.12 14.05
CA ALA A 226 -0.71 4.20 14.93
C ALA A 226 -0.94 4.52 16.42
N ILE A 227 -0.88 5.82 16.78
CA ILE A 227 -1.13 6.28 18.15
C ILE A 227 -2.59 6.04 18.54
N THR A 228 -3.53 6.29 17.63
CA THR A 228 -4.95 6.03 17.88
C THR A 228 -5.20 4.55 18.16
N LEU A 229 -4.60 3.67 17.35
CA LEU A 229 -4.65 2.23 17.55
C LEU A 229 -4.01 1.82 18.89
N ASN A 230 -2.88 2.45 19.26
CA ASN A 230 -2.20 2.20 20.54
C ASN A 230 -3.03 2.64 21.76
N VAL A 231 -3.61 3.85 21.74
CA VAL A 231 -4.49 4.36 22.80
C VAL A 231 -5.67 3.43 22.99
N ALA A 232 -6.21 2.96 21.88
CA ALA A 232 -7.42 2.21 21.89
C ALA A 232 -7.20 0.74 22.30
N PHE A 233 -6.03 0.15 22.01
CA PHE A 233 -5.58 -1.12 22.60
C PHE A 233 -5.47 -1.01 24.13
N ASN A 234 -4.85 0.08 24.61
CA ASN A 234 -4.68 0.36 26.05
C ASN A 234 -5.96 0.83 26.76
N SER A 235 -7.10 0.88 26.06
CA SER A 235 -8.38 1.29 26.66
C SER A 235 -9.07 0.11 27.37
N GLN A 236 -9.64 0.38 28.54
CA GLN A 236 -10.18 -0.66 29.42
C GLN A 236 -11.36 -1.47 28.84
N ASN A 237 -12.00 -0.98 27.78
CA ASN A 237 -13.33 -1.46 27.41
C ASN A 237 -13.39 -2.43 26.22
N ARG A 238 -12.26 -2.84 25.62
CA ARG A 238 -12.23 -3.61 24.36
C ARG A 238 -13.09 -3.02 23.22
N MET A 239 -13.59 -1.79 23.40
CA MET A 239 -14.53 -1.11 22.52
C MET A 239 -13.92 -0.92 21.14
N LEU A 240 -12.59 -0.73 21.07
CA LEU A 240 -11.88 -0.62 19.80
C LEU A 240 -12.01 -1.87 18.92
N LEU A 241 -11.90 -3.07 19.50
CA LEU A 241 -11.96 -4.30 18.73
C LEU A 241 -13.35 -4.45 18.08
N ILE A 242 -14.40 -4.13 18.84
CA ILE A 242 -15.79 -4.10 18.36
C ILE A 242 -15.96 -3.03 17.26
N ILE A 243 -15.30 -1.89 17.43
CA ILE A 243 -15.31 -0.78 16.48
C ILE A 243 -14.62 -1.16 15.16
N MET A 244 -13.43 -1.77 15.20
CA MET A 244 -12.70 -2.25 14.02
C MET A 244 -13.50 -3.34 13.29
N LEU A 245 -14.11 -4.28 14.03
CA LEU A 245 -15.05 -5.25 13.46
C LEU A 245 -16.23 -4.60 12.74
N THR A 246 -16.75 -3.50 13.29
CA THR A 246 -17.86 -2.77 12.70
C THR A 246 -17.44 -2.06 11.42
N ASN A 247 -16.21 -1.55 11.34
CA ASN A 247 -15.64 -0.98 10.12
C ASN A 247 -15.55 -2.00 9.00
N ASN A 248 -15.00 -3.17 9.28
CA ASN A 248 -14.89 -4.26 8.33
C ASN A 248 -16.27 -4.69 7.81
N PHE A 249 -17.31 -4.65 8.65
CA PHE A 249 -18.69 -4.89 8.22
C PHE A 249 -19.26 -3.76 7.34
N ILE A 250 -18.97 -2.50 7.66
CA ILE A 250 -19.36 -1.34 6.84
C ILE A 250 -18.71 -1.45 5.46
N GLU A 251 -17.43 -1.79 5.39
CA GLU A 251 -16.70 -1.99 4.13
C GLU A 251 -17.27 -3.16 3.32
N LEU A 252 -17.56 -4.29 3.97
CA LEU A 252 -18.21 -5.44 3.35
C LEU A 252 -19.55 -5.05 2.73
N LYS A 253 -20.37 -4.26 3.44
CA LYS A 253 -21.64 -3.76 2.90
C LYS A 253 -21.44 -2.86 1.67
N HIS A 254 -20.48 -1.96 1.69
CA HIS A 254 -20.27 -1.01 0.59
C HIS A 254 -19.69 -1.67 -0.67
N SER A 255 -18.87 -2.70 -0.50
CA SER A 255 -18.21 -3.40 -1.61
C SER A 255 -19.10 -4.47 -2.22
N VAL A 256 -19.70 -5.36 -1.43
CA VAL A 256 -20.34 -6.59 -1.92
C VAL A 256 -21.50 -6.35 -2.90
N PHE A 257 -22.28 -5.28 -2.72
CA PHE A 257 -23.42 -4.98 -3.61
C PHE A 257 -23.04 -4.18 -4.85
N LYS A 258 -21.77 -3.78 -4.99
CA LYS A 258 -21.28 -3.01 -6.13
C LYS A 258 -20.98 -3.96 -7.30
N LYS A 259 -21.29 -3.51 -8.51
CA LYS A 259 -20.89 -4.21 -9.73
C LYS A 259 -19.39 -3.99 -9.98
N PHE A 260 -18.65 -5.07 -10.18
CA PHE A 260 -17.22 -5.07 -10.46
C PHE A 260 -16.92 -5.74 -11.79
N ASP A 261 -16.19 -5.03 -12.64
CA ASP A 261 -15.51 -5.62 -13.80
C ASP A 261 -14.15 -6.18 -13.37
N ARG A 262 -13.50 -7.00 -14.21
CA ARG A 262 -12.16 -7.55 -13.90
C ARG A 262 -11.16 -6.47 -13.49
N ASN A 263 -11.04 -5.37 -14.25
CA ASN A 263 -10.08 -4.30 -13.91
C ASN A 263 -10.41 -3.62 -12.57
N ASN A 264 -11.69 -3.43 -12.27
CA ASN A 264 -12.12 -2.82 -11.01
C ASN A 264 -11.89 -3.77 -9.82
N LEU A 265 -12.11 -5.06 -10.01
CA LEU A 265 -11.79 -6.10 -9.01
C LEU A 265 -10.28 -6.18 -8.77
N PHE A 266 -9.45 -6.05 -9.81
CA PHE A 266 -8.00 -5.99 -9.65
C PHE A 266 -7.57 -4.81 -8.77
N GLN A 267 -8.08 -3.60 -9.06
CA GLN A 267 -7.78 -2.41 -8.25
C GLN A 267 -8.23 -2.55 -6.79
N LEU A 268 -9.42 -3.13 -6.56
CA LEU A 268 -9.90 -3.45 -5.21
C LEU A 268 -8.93 -4.41 -4.51
N SER A 269 -8.59 -5.53 -5.15
CA SER A 269 -7.71 -6.55 -4.58
C SER A 269 -6.30 -5.99 -4.27
N CYS A 270 -5.77 -5.11 -5.13
CA CYS A 270 -4.52 -4.39 -4.88
C CYS A 270 -4.62 -3.45 -3.67
N SER A 271 -5.73 -2.74 -3.52
CA SER A 271 -5.99 -1.87 -2.36
C SER A 271 -6.04 -2.68 -1.06
N ASP A 272 -6.73 -3.82 -1.07
CA ASP A 272 -6.85 -4.71 0.10
C ASP A 272 -5.48 -5.29 0.48
N CYS A 273 -4.66 -5.64 -0.51
CA CYS A 273 -3.30 -6.09 -0.28
C CYS A 273 -2.43 -5.01 0.40
N ARG A 274 -2.53 -3.76 -0.06
CA ARG A 274 -1.86 -2.60 0.55
C ARG A 274 -2.36 -2.37 1.97
N GLU A 275 -3.67 -2.50 2.21
CA GLU A 275 -4.29 -2.33 3.52
C GLU A 275 -3.74 -3.34 4.54
N ARG A 276 -3.65 -4.63 4.19
CA ARG A 276 -3.02 -5.64 5.07
C ARG A 276 -1.57 -5.30 5.41
N PHE A 277 -0.79 -4.83 4.44
CA PHE A 277 0.59 -4.39 4.69
C PHE A 277 0.65 -3.15 5.59
N HIS A 278 -0.25 -2.19 5.37
CA HIS A 278 -0.41 -1.01 6.22
C HIS A 278 -0.67 -1.43 7.67
N TYR A 279 -1.64 -2.32 7.92
CA TYR A 279 -1.94 -2.81 9.28
C TYR A 279 -0.74 -3.49 9.94
N VAL A 280 0.07 -4.26 9.21
CA VAL A 280 1.31 -4.84 9.75
C VAL A 280 2.26 -3.75 10.27
N ILE A 281 2.45 -2.66 9.52
CA ILE A 281 3.31 -1.54 9.95
C ILE A 281 2.72 -0.83 11.18
N LEU A 282 1.41 -0.53 11.18
CA LEU A 282 0.78 0.12 12.33
C LEU A 282 0.86 -0.74 13.59
N LEU A 283 0.58 -2.03 13.48
CA LEU A 283 0.65 -2.97 14.60
C LEU A 283 2.10 -3.14 15.09
N PHE A 284 3.09 -3.13 14.19
CA PHE A 284 4.50 -3.09 14.57
C PHE A 284 4.83 -1.84 15.41
N VAL A 285 4.38 -0.66 14.98
CA VAL A 285 4.55 0.58 15.75
C VAL A 285 3.85 0.48 17.11
N VAL A 286 2.63 -0.04 17.17
CA VAL A 286 1.91 -0.28 18.43
C VAL A 286 2.69 -1.22 19.35
N CYS A 287 3.30 -2.29 18.82
CA CYS A 287 4.17 -3.19 19.60
C CYS A 287 5.36 -2.45 20.20
N VAL A 288 6.11 -1.72 19.38
CA VAL A 288 7.29 -0.96 19.85
C VAL A 288 6.89 0.05 20.91
N ARG A 289 5.78 0.77 20.73
CA ARG A 289 5.31 1.78 21.70
C ARG A 289 4.79 1.18 23.00
N ASN A 290 4.12 0.04 22.97
CA ASN A 290 3.71 -0.65 24.21
C ASN A 290 4.92 -1.18 24.97
N LEU A 291 5.88 -1.80 24.27
CA LEU A 291 7.11 -2.28 24.91
C LEU A 291 7.88 -1.12 25.57
N ASP A 292 8.02 0.01 24.88
CA ASP A 292 8.64 1.22 25.43
C ASP A 292 7.90 1.73 26.69
N GLN A 293 6.57 1.80 26.64
CA GLN A 293 5.74 2.26 27.77
C GLN A 293 5.89 1.38 29.02
N PHE A 294 6.11 0.07 28.85
CA PHE A 294 6.28 -0.89 29.94
C PHE A 294 7.75 -1.25 30.22
N ASN A 295 8.71 -0.42 29.80
CA ASN A 295 10.15 -0.65 29.98
C ASN A 295 10.61 -2.04 29.53
N TRP A 296 10.09 -2.50 28.38
CA TRP A 296 10.42 -3.78 27.76
C TRP A 296 10.04 -5.02 28.59
N ASP A 297 9.00 -4.92 29.43
CA ASP A 297 8.45 -6.09 30.13
C ASP A 297 7.69 -7.02 29.17
N MET A 298 8.21 -8.23 29.00
CA MET A 298 7.64 -9.27 28.13
C MET A 298 6.30 -9.82 28.64
N SER A 299 5.96 -9.61 29.91
CA SER A 299 4.68 -10.06 30.46
C SER A 299 3.49 -9.37 29.78
N GLN A 300 3.65 -8.10 29.41
CA GLN A 300 2.63 -7.27 28.76
C GLN A 300 2.60 -7.47 27.23
N PHE A 301 3.56 -8.19 26.67
CA PHE A 301 3.64 -8.44 25.23
C PHE A 301 2.68 -9.55 24.77
N TRP A 302 2.45 -10.57 25.58
CA TRP A 302 1.58 -11.70 25.20
C TRP A 302 0.12 -11.29 24.92
N PRO A 303 -0.54 -10.47 25.76
CA PRO A 303 -1.90 -10.00 25.46
C PRO A 303 -1.98 -9.18 24.16
N LEU A 304 -0.89 -8.51 23.77
CA LEU A 304 -0.82 -7.77 22.53
C LEU A 304 -0.78 -8.71 21.31
N ILE A 305 -0.02 -9.80 21.40
CA ILE A 305 -0.01 -10.83 20.35
C ILE A 305 -1.40 -11.44 20.15
N ASP A 306 -2.10 -11.77 21.24
CA ASP A 306 -3.47 -12.30 21.14
C ASP A 306 -4.41 -11.33 20.42
N PHE A 307 -4.32 -10.04 20.74
CA PHE A 307 -5.08 -9.00 20.05
C PHE A 307 -4.75 -8.92 18.56
N ILE A 308 -3.47 -8.93 18.20
CA ILE A 308 -3.00 -8.90 16.82
C ILE A 308 -3.54 -10.10 16.03
N VAL A 309 -3.44 -11.31 16.59
CA VAL A 309 -3.95 -12.52 15.95
C VAL A 309 -5.45 -12.42 15.68
N VAL A 310 -6.23 -11.95 16.66
CA VAL A 310 -7.68 -11.77 16.47
C VAL A 310 -8.00 -10.77 15.37
N VAL A 311 -7.31 -9.62 15.33
CA VAL A 311 -7.49 -8.60 14.29
C VAL A 311 -7.21 -9.18 12.91
N PHE A 312 -6.10 -9.91 12.74
CA PHE A 312 -5.78 -10.53 11.46
C PHE A 312 -6.80 -11.59 11.06
N VAL A 313 -7.19 -12.51 11.96
CA VAL A 313 -8.17 -13.56 11.65
C VAL A 313 -9.50 -12.96 11.17
N VAL A 314 -9.95 -11.89 11.82
CA VAL A 314 -11.13 -11.14 11.41
C VAL A 314 -10.94 -10.53 10.02
N GLU A 315 -9.80 -9.91 9.75
CA GLU A 315 -9.48 -9.30 8.45
C GLU A 315 -9.49 -10.33 7.32
N PHE A 316 -8.78 -11.44 7.49
CA PHE A 316 -8.77 -12.55 6.53
C PHE A 316 -10.18 -13.08 6.27
N PHE A 317 -10.97 -13.27 7.33
CA PHE A 317 -12.34 -13.77 7.21
C PHE A 317 -13.24 -12.80 6.44
N VAL A 318 -13.17 -11.51 6.76
CA VAL A 318 -13.97 -10.47 6.09
C VAL A 318 -13.60 -10.38 4.61
N ASP A 319 -12.32 -10.41 4.27
CA ASP A 319 -11.87 -10.43 2.87
C ASP A 319 -12.36 -11.67 2.11
N TRP A 320 -12.32 -12.85 2.73
CA TRP A 320 -12.85 -14.07 2.11
C TRP A 320 -14.33 -13.95 1.80
N VAL A 321 -15.11 -13.42 2.74
CA VAL A 321 -16.54 -13.19 2.54
C VAL A 321 -16.76 -12.12 1.46
N LYS A 322 -16.05 -10.99 1.54
CA LYS A 322 -16.11 -9.87 0.61
C LYS A 322 -15.87 -10.33 -0.82
N HIS A 323 -14.71 -10.92 -1.11
CA HIS A 323 -14.36 -11.38 -2.44
C HIS A 323 -15.22 -12.57 -2.90
N GLY A 324 -15.62 -13.46 -1.99
CA GLY A 324 -16.50 -14.58 -2.31
C GLY A 324 -17.86 -14.11 -2.84
N PHE A 325 -18.47 -13.11 -2.20
CA PHE A 325 -19.72 -12.54 -2.68
C PHE A 325 -19.55 -11.64 -3.91
N ILE A 326 -18.44 -10.90 -4.04
CA ILE A 326 -18.15 -10.11 -5.25
C ILE A 326 -18.06 -11.01 -6.48
N LEU A 327 -17.32 -12.12 -6.42
CA LEU A 327 -17.23 -13.07 -7.53
C LEU A 327 -18.60 -13.69 -7.85
N LYS A 328 -19.36 -14.06 -6.81
CA LYS A 328 -20.68 -14.66 -6.96
C LYS A 328 -21.69 -13.73 -7.64
N PHE A 329 -21.74 -12.46 -7.23
CA PHE A 329 -22.71 -11.49 -7.77
C PHE A 329 -22.31 -10.92 -9.13
N ASN A 330 -21.03 -10.95 -9.48
CA ASN A 330 -20.52 -10.49 -10.77
C ASN A 330 -20.23 -11.63 -11.76
N GLU A 331 -20.55 -12.88 -11.39
CA GLU A 331 -20.34 -14.09 -12.20
C GLU A 331 -18.89 -14.23 -12.71
N LEU A 332 -17.93 -13.94 -11.83
CA LEU A 332 -16.49 -14.05 -12.11
C LEU A 332 -15.92 -15.36 -11.57
N SER A 333 -14.99 -15.96 -12.33
CA SER A 333 -14.26 -17.16 -11.88
C SER A 333 -13.16 -16.81 -10.87
N SER A 334 -12.87 -17.73 -9.96
CA SER A 334 -11.75 -17.62 -9.01
C SER A 334 -10.37 -17.63 -9.68
N GLU A 335 -10.28 -18.11 -10.93
CA GLU A 335 -9.04 -18.13 -11.71
C GLU A 335 -8.51 -16.72 -12.05
N VAL A 336 -9.36 -15.71 -11.99
CA VAL A 336 -9.01 -14.31 -12.27
C VAL A 336 -7.87 -13.82 -11.37
N TYR A 337 -7.77 -14.29 -10.12
CA TYR A 337 -6.64 -13.93 -9.25
C TYR A 337 -5.30 -14.48 -9.75
N ARG A 338 -5.30 -15.63 -10.43
CA ARG A 338 -4.09 -16.18 -11.06
C ARG A 338 -3.65 -15.30 -12.22
N GLU A 339 -4.60 -14.79 -13.03
CA GLU A 339 -4.31 -13.82 -14.08
C GLU A 339 -3.70 -12.53 -13.49
N TYR A 340 -4.21 -12.07 -12.34
CA TYR A 340 -3.68 -10.89 -11.64
C TYR A 340 -2.25 -11.09 -11.13
N ILE A 341 -1.93 -12.26 -10.57
CA ILE A 341 -0.55 -12.60 -10.18
C ILE A 341 0.38 -12.55 -11.40
N LEU A 342 -0.04 -13.16 -12.51
CA LEU A 342 0.74 -13.15 -13.76
C LEU A 342 0.95 -11.73 -14.30
N SER A 343 -0.07 -10.87 -14.20
CA SER A 343 0.04 -9.46 -14.57
C SER A 343 1.11 -8.74 -13.74
N LEU A 344 1.07 -8.87 -12.41
CA LEU A 344 2.07 -8.25 -11.53
C LEU A 344 3.48 -8.81 -11.76
N ALA A 345 3.60 -10.13 -11.96
CA ALA A 345 4.87 -10.76 -12.28
C ALA A 345 5.45 -10.28 -13.60
N HIS A 346 4.61 -10.09 -14.62
CA HIS A 346 5.03 -9.56 -15.91
C HIS A 346 5.56 -8.11 -15.79
N ASP A 347 4.90 -7.26 -15.00
CA ASP A 347 5.40 -5.89 -14.74
C ASP A 347 6.76 -5.90 -14.03
N MET A 348 6.98 -6.83 -13.10
CA MET A 348 8.26 -7.00 -12.41
C MET A 348 9.37 -7.52 -13.34
N VAL A 349 9.06 -8.39 -14.31
CA VAL A 349 10.06 -8.90 -15.26
C VAL A 349 10.40 -7.84 -16.31
N LYS A 350 9.40 -7.11 -16.82
CA LYS A 350 9.58 -6.06 -17.84
C LYS A 350 10.56 -4.99 -17.39
N THR A 351 10.49 -4.60 -16.11
CA THR A 351 11.38 -3.59 -15.53
C THR A 351 12.84 -4.07 -15.35
N LYS A 352 13.11 -5.38 -15.40
CA LYS A 352 14.46 -5.96 -15.35
C LYS A 352 15.10 -6.18 -16.72
N GLN A 353 14.34 -6.20 -17.81
CA GLN A 353 14.80 -6.62 -19.14
C GLN A 353 15.10 -5.45 -20.11
N ASP A 354 14.43 -4.30 -19.97
CA ASP A 354 14.67 -3.12 -20.80
C ASP A 354 15.56 -2.07 -20.10
N ILE A 355 16.25 -1.22 -20.86
CA ILE A 355 16.96 -0.02 -20.38
C ILE A 355 15.96 0.81 -19.54
N ALA A 356 16.01 0.66 -18.22
CA ALA A 356 14.93 1.03 -17.33
C ALA A 356 14.69 2.55 -17.36
N LEU A 357 13.53 2.95 -17.91
CA LEU A 357 13.09 4.35 -17.95
C LEU A 357 12.63 4.85 -16.56
N SER A 358 12.39 3.94 -15.61
CA SER A 358 12.00 4.18 -14.21
C SER A 358 12.43 3.00 -13.32
N ASP A 359 12.68 3.21 -12.03
CA ASP A 359 12.95 2.11 -11.08
C ASP A 359 11.77 1.12 -11.05
N TYR A 360 12.08 -0.18 -10.97
CA TYR A 360 11.06 -1.25 -10.93
C TYR A 360 10.09 -1.09 -9.75
N THR A 361 10.62 -0.59 -8.64
CA THR A 361 9.91 -0.32 -7.39
C THR A 361 8.81 0.72 -7.57
N ASP A 362 9.00 1.69 -8.45
CA ASP A 362 8.05 2.81 -8.65
C ASP A 362 6.83 2.36 -9.47
N LEU A 363 7.01 1.51 -10.49
CA LEU A 363 5.90 0.97 -11.29
C LEU A 363 4.98 0.06 -10.46
N LEU A 364 5.57 -0.79 -9.63
CA LEU A 364 4.84 -1.76 -8.81
C LEU A 364 4.09 -1.06 -7.67
N SER A 365 4.71 -0.05 -7.06
CA SER A 365 4.09 0.86 -6.09
C SER A 365 2.84 1.55 -6.64
N ARG A 366 2.88 1.98 -7.92
CA ARG A 366 1.72 2.61 -8.59
C ARG A 366 0.56 1.65 -8.79
N ARG A 367 0.82 0.42 -9.21
CA ARG A 367 -0.25 -0.57 -9.40
C ARG A 367 -0.92 -0.99 -8.10
N LEU A 368 -0.15 -1.06 -7.01
CA LEU A 368 -0.67 -1.36 -5.67
C LEU A 368 -1.25 -0.12 -4.96
N GLY A 369 -1.02 1.08 -5.51
CA GLY A 369 -1.40 2.33 -4.87
C GLY A 369 -0.67 2.56 -3.54
N PHE A 370 0.53 2.00 -3.38
CA PHE A 370 1.34 2.05 -2.16
C PHE A 370 2.47 3.10 -2.32
N ILE A 371 2.68 3.95 -1.31
CA ILE A 371 3.84 4.85 -1.25
C ILE A 371 4.67 4.42 -0.04
N PRO A 372 5.89 3.89 -0.20
CA PRO A 372 6.69 3.36 0.91
C PRO A 372 7.32 4.44 1.82
N LEU A 373 7.58 5.64 1.28
CA LEU A 373 8.36 6.68 1.94
C LEU A 373 7.78 7.19 3.28
N PRO A 374 6.47 7.52 3.40
CA PRO A 374 5.90 7.98 4.68
C PRO A 374 5.98 6.90 5.75
N PHE A 375 5.76 5.62 5.40
CA PHE A 375 5.87 4.50 6.33
C PHE A 375 7.31 4.27 6.80
N ALA A 376 8.28 4.39 5.90
CA ALA A 376 9.70 4.28 6.27
C ALA A 376 10.09 5.43 7.22
N CYS A 377 9.69 6.67 6.93
CA CYS A 377 9.95 7.81 7.80
C CYS A 377 9.28 7.67 9.18
N LEU A 378 8.05 7.13 9.22
CA LEU A 378 7.36 6.81 10.47
C LEU A 378 8.15 5.80 11.31
N VAL A 379 8.50 4.65 10.71
CA VAL A 379 9.23 3.59 11.40
C VAL A 379 10.59 4.09 11.89
N PHE A 380 11.28 4.90 11.07
CA PHE A 380 12.51 5.57 11.47
C PHE A 380 12.30 6.46 12.70
N GLY A 381 11.32 7.37 12.66
CA GLY A 381 11.05 8.31 13.74
C GLY A 381 10.69 7.61 15.05
N VAL A 382 9.84 6.58 15.00
CA VAL A 382 9.44 5.79 16.17
C VAL A 382 10.64 5.05 16.77
N LEU A 383 11.43 4.36 15.95
CA LEU A 383 12.60 3.61 16.43
C LEU A 383 13.68 4.54 16.97
N ALA A 384 13.91 5.69 16.34
CA ALA A 384 14.89 6.67 16.79
C ALA A 384 14.55 7.27 18.17
N GLN A 385 13.26 7.44 18.48
CA GLN A 385 12.80 7.95 19.78
C GLN A 385 12.76 6.87 20.87
N THR A 386 12.39 5.63 20.52
CA THR A 386 12.29 4.53 21.49
C THR A 386 13.64 3.92 21.83
N ILE A 387 14.56 3.81 20.86
CA ILE A 387 15.91 3.33 21.12
C ILE A 387 16.71 4.51 21.66
N ASN A 388 16.76 4.65 22.98
CA ASN A 388 17.70 5.56 23.65
C ASN A 388 19.14 5.09 23.39
N VAL A 389 19.72 5.52 22.28
CA VAL A 389 21.10 5.19 21.91
C VAL A 389 22.07 5.95 22.80
N LYS A 390 22.23 5.51 24.05
CA LYS A 390 23.19 6.09 24.99
C LYS A 390 24.65 5.76 24.64
N THR A 391 24.88 4.81 23.73
CA THR A 391 26.22 4.31 23.40
C THR A 391 26.39 4.23 21.88
N THR A 392 27.54 4.67 21.37
CA THR A 392 27.92 4.57 19.94
C THR A 392 27.81 3.14 19.39
N LEU A 393 27.99 2.12 20.23
CA LEU A 393 27.80 0.72 19.89
C LEU A 393 26.35 0.36 19.52
N ALA A 394 25.36 1.02 20.15
CA ALA A 394 23.96 0.82 19.82
C ALA A 394 23.56 1.53 18.52
N VAL A 395 24.22 2.63 18.13
CA VAL A 395 24.05 3.23 16.79
C VAL A 395 24.54 2.23 15.73
N ILE A 396 25.70 1.62 15.95
CA ILE A 396 26.30 0.63 15.04
C ILE A 396 25.42 -0.62 14.94
N ASN A 397 24.84 -1.09 16.05
CA ASN A 397 23.91 -2.23 16.02
C ASN A 397 22.59 -1.88 15.32
N VAL A 398 22.03 -0.69 15.51
CA VAL A 398 20.84 -0.25 14.77
C VAL A 398 21.13 -0.14 13.27
N LEU A 399 22.27 0.45 12.89
CA LEU A 399 22.72 0.51 11.49
C LEU A 399 22.97 -0.89 10.90
N LEU A 400 23.53 -1.82 11.67
CA LEU A 400 23.73 -3.21 11.27
C LEU A 400 22.41 -3.97 11.10
N THR A 401 21.41 -3.71 11.94
CA THR A 401 20.06 -4.29 11.78
C THR A 401 19.29 -3.73 10.58
N PHE A 402 19.67 -2.56 10.06
CA PHE A 402 19.12 -2.01 8.80
C PHE A 402 19.92 -2.43 7.56
N LEU A 403 21.12 -2.99 7.72
CA LEU A 403 22.02 -3.45 6.65
C LEU A 403 21.99 -4.97 6.40
N TRP A 404 21.17 -5.71 7.16
CA TRP A 404 20.86 -7.14 7.00
C TRP A 404 19.38 -7.29 6.68
#